data_AF-A0A521J4N5-F1
#
_entry.id   AF-A0A521J4N5-F1
#
_cell.length_a   1.000
_cell.length_b   1.000
_cell.length_c   1.000
_cell.angle_alpha   90.00
_cell.angle_beta   90.00
_cell.angle_gamma   90.00
#
_symmetry.space_group_name_H-M   'P 1'
#
loop_
_entity.id
_entity.type
_entity.pdbx_description
1 polymer ?
#
loop_
_entity_poly.entity_id
_entity_poly.type
_entity_poly.pdbx_seq_one_letter_code
_entity_poly.pdbx_strand_id
1 'polypeptide(L)'
;ALSLSAFLILLQNPMELFQAGFLLSFGAVLGIAIFLPSLNCLHEAKNTLQKGIYVSVSAQALTLPIVLYYFFQIPVYSVFINLIVIPLTSLLMLTALLAGIVGIVSLSLGVFIAGGANYILIFYEMVCRLGSKLPGNLITVGRPDTVIIWIYIAILSVFIISARKYNKKRLLILIVVALAILIIPKSKDGLTVTMLDVGQGDAIFMETDSGTTYLVDGGSLDVNQVGRYRITPYLLSRGTDTLDYAIVTHTDTDHVSGLMELIEGEQIYIKNLVLPNTTAKNEIYHQLETLAKKKEIKLMYIVAGDKIIDGKVQMTFLHPPAGYQPASNNDYSAVISIRYEEFDML
;
A
#
# COMPACT_ATOMS: atom_id res chain seq x y z
N ALA A 1 -6.27 -27.80 17.87
CA ALA A 1 -5.28 -27.66 16.78
C ALA A 1 -4.72 -26.24 16.74
N LEU A 2 -5.51 -25.22 16.38
CA LEU A 2 -5.03 -23.83 16.23
C LEU A 2 -4.25 -23.30 17.45
N SER A 3 -4.81 -23.38 18.66
CA SER A 3 -4.14 -22.90 19.87
C SER A 3 -2.83 -23.63 20.18
N LEU A 4 -2.76 -24.93 19.86
CA LEU A 4 -1.54 -25.73 20.05
C LEU A 4 -0.46 -25.33 19.04
N SER A 5 -0.83 -25.13 17.77
CA SER A 5 0.07 -24.62 16.74
C SER A 5 0.62 -23.24 17.10
N ALA A 6 -0.26 -22.31 17.54
CA ALA A 6 0.16 -20.99 18.00
C ALA A 6 1.16 -21.10 19.17
N PHE A 7 0.84 -21.91 20.17
CA PHE A 7 1.68 -22.11 21.35
C PHE A 7 3.08 -22.64 20.98
N LEU A 8 3.16 -23.66 20.12
CA LEU A 8 4.45 -24.23 19.69
C LEU A 8 5.30 -23.23 18.89
N ILE A 9 4.68 -22.46 18.00
CA ILE A 9 5.39 -21.42 17.22
C ILE A 9 5.91 -20.32 18.17
N LEU A 10 5.08 -19.85 19.09
CA LEU A 10 5.45 -18.78 20.03
C LEU A 10 6.45 -19.25 21.09
N LEU A 11 6.47 -20.53 21.44
CA LEU A 11 7.52 -21.12 22.26
C LEU A 11 8.90 -21.03 21.58
N GLN A 12 8.95 -21.21 20.26
CA GLN A 12 10.19 -21.11 19.50
C GLN A 12 10.61 -19.65 19.30
N ASN A 13 9.66 -18.77 18.99
CA ASN A 13 9.92 -17.34 18.82
C ASN A 13 8.68 -16.49 19.20
N PRO A 14 8.69 -15.85 20.38
CA PRO A 14 7.59 -14.99 20.81
C PRO A 14 7.34 -13.78 19.90
N MET A 15 8.35 -13.33 19.16
CA MET A 15 8.24 -12.17 18.27
C MET A 15 7.37 -12.44 17.03
N GLU A 16 7.07 -13.70 16.73
CA GLU A 16 6.12 -14.08 15.67
C GLU A 16 4.74 -13.46 15.90
N LEU A 17 4.36 -13.16 17.15
CA LEU A 17 3.09 -12.49 17.47
C LEU A 17 2.93 -11.13 16.77
N PHE A 18 4.04 -10.46 16.44
CA PHE A 18 4.05 -9.15 15.79
C PHE A 18 4.31 -9.24 14.27
N GLN A 19 4.49 -10.45 13.75
CA GLN A 19 4.71 -10.69 12.33
C GLN A 19 3.37 -10.75 11.58
N ALA A 20 3.30 -10.06 10.45
CA ALA A 20 2.11 -10.04 9.61
C ALA A 20 1.69 -11.45 9.16
N GLY A 21 2.66 -12.32 8.85
CA GLY A 21 2.39 -13.70 8.42
C GLY A 21 1.64 -14.53 9.47
N PHE A 22 2.06 -14.43 10.74
CA PHE A 22 1.39 -15.07 11.87
C PHE A 22 -0.03 -14.51 12.03
N LEU A 23 -0.16 -13.18 12.11
CA LEU A 23 -1.44 -12.51 12.33
C LEU A 23 -2.45 -12.82 11.22
N LEU A 24 -2.02 -12.81 9.96
CA LEU A 24 -2.89 -13.11 8.81
C LEU A 24 -3.33 -14.57 8.79
N SER A 25 -2.42 -15.52 9.05
CA SER A 25 -2.73 -16.95 9.03
C SER A 25 -3.70 -17.33 10.15
N PHE A 26 -3.35 -17.00 11.40
CA PHE A 26 -4.20 -17.30 12.55
C PHE A 26 -5.50 -16.48 12.53
N GLY A 27 -5.43 -15.22 12.10
CA GLY A 27 -6.59 -14.35 11.90
C GLY A 27 -7.58 -14.91 10.88
N ALA A 28 -7.11 -15.44 9.74
CA ALA A 28 -7.99 -16.04 8.75
C ALA A 28 -8.73 -17.26 9.31
N VAL A 29 -8.03 -18.17 10.00
CA VAL A 29 -8.65 -19.37 10.58
C VAL A 29 -9.63 -19.01 11.71
N LEU A 30 -9.28 -18.06 12.59
CA LEU A 30 -10.19 -17.56 13.63
C LEU A 30 -11.42 -16.87 13.03
N GLY A 31 -11.22 -16.05 12.01
CA GLY A 31 -12.29 -15.38 11.28
C GLY A 31 -13.28 -16.38 10.69
N ILE A 32 -12.78 -17.42 10.01
CA ILE A 32 -13.62 -18.53 9.51
C ILE A 32 -14.36 -19.22 10.67
N ALA A 33 -13.66 -19.62 11.74
CA ALA A 33 -14.26 -20.37 12.84
C ALA A 33 -15.39 -19.62 13.56
N ILE A 34 -15.27 -18.29 13.70
CA ILE A 34 -16.19 -17.47 14.48
C ILE A 34 -17.29 -16.84 13.60
N PHE A 35 -16.91 -16.32 12.43
CA PHE A 35 -17.78 -15.52 11.58
C PHE A 35 -18.65 -16.37 10.65
N LEU A 36 -18.11 -17.47 10.10
CA LEU A 36 -18.84 -18.34 9.17
C LEU A 36 -20.16 -18.91 9.74
N PRO A 37 -20.21 -19.42 10.99
CA PRO A 37 -21.46 -19.88 11.58
C PRO A 37 -22.52 -18.78 11.64
N SER A 38 -22.10 -17.55 11.92
CA SER A 38 -22.99 -16.39 12.08
C SER A 38 -23.62 -15.98 10.74
N LEU A 39 -22.88 -16.07 9.64
CA LEU A 39 -23.42 -15.89 8.29
C LEU A 39 -24.43 -16.99 7.93
N ASN A 40 -24.08 -18.25 8.18
CA ASN A 40 -24.95 -19.39 7.90
C ASN A 40 -26.25 -19.38 8.71
N CYS A 41 -26.26 -18.86 9.93
CA CYS A 41 -27.50 -18.66 10.69
C CYS A 41 -28.48 -17.77 9.92
N LEU A 42 -28.00 -16.63 9.40
CA LEU A 42 -28.80 -15.61 8.71
C LEU A 42 -29.21 -16.02 7.29
N HIS A 43 -28.31 -16.69 6.59
CA HIS A 43 -28.54 -17.21 5.26
C HIS A 43 -27.71 -18.47 5.06
N GLU A 44 -28.36 -19.63 5.03
CA GLU A 44 -27.65 -20.89 4.83
C GLU A 44 -27.09 -20.98 3.40
N ALA A 45 -25.80 -21.31 3.28
CA ALA A 45 -25.17 -21.53 1.99
C ALA A 45 -25.67 -22.83 1.34
N LYS A 46 -26.37 -22.71 0.20
CA LYS A 46 -27.00 -23.82 -0.51
C LYS A 46 -26.01 -24.59 -1.40
N ASN A 47 -25.08 -23.86 -2.05
CA ASN A 47 -24.19 -24.42 -3.06
C ASN A 47 -22.71 -24.23 -2.68
N THR A 48 -21.81 -25.02 -3.30
CA THR A 48 -20.35 -24.95 -3.07
C THR A 48 -19.77 -23.55 -3.30
N LEU A 49 -20.28 -22.83 -4.31
CA LEU A 49 -19.87 -21.45 -4.58
C LEU A 49 -20.18 -20.50 -3.40
N GLN A 50 -21.40 -20.59 -2.84
CA GLN A 50 -21.79 -19.76 -1.69
C GLN A 50 -20.96 -20.10 -0.46
N LYS A 51 -20.67 -21.39 -0.22
CA LYS A 51 -19.77 -21.83 0.86
C LYS A 51 -18.38 -21.21 0.70
N GLY A 52 -17.83 -21.23 -0.52
CA GLY A 52 -16.55 -20.59 -0.83
C GLY A 52 -16.55 -19.09 -0.55
N ILE A 53 -17.60 -18.37 -0.98
CA ILE A 53 -17.74 -16.93 -0.72
C ILE A 53 -17.78 -16.66 0.78
N TYR A 54 -18.55 -17.44 1.54
CA TYR A 54 -18.68 -17.23 2.98
C TYR A 54 -17.39 -17.51 3.73
N VAL A 55 -16.64 -18.53 3.32
CA VAL A 55 -15.30 -18.81 3.87
C VAL A 55 -14.38 -17.62 3.60
N SER A 56 -14.32 -17.12 2.36
CA SER A 56 -13.49 -15.97 1.99
C SER A 56 -13.87 -14.69 2.77
N VAL A 57 -15.16 -14.36 2.86
CA VAL A 57 -15.64 -13.19 3.61
C VAL A 57 -15.34 -13.35 5.10
N SER A 58 -15.51 -14.54 5.67
CA SER A 58 -15.25 -14.79 7.09
C SER A 58 -13.77 -14.66 7.44
N ALA A 59 -12.88 -15.14 6.57
CA ALA A 59 -11.45 -14.93 6.73
C ALA A 59 -11.11 -13.42 6.67
N GLN A 60 -11.63 -12.72 5.66
CA GLN A 60 -11.39 -11.28 5.47
C GLN A 60 -11.93 -10.41 6.60
N ALA A 61 -13.05 -10.77 7.21
CA ALA A 61 -13.63 -9.98 8.30
C ALA A 61 -12.62 -9.75 9.44
N LEU A 62 -11.79 -10.74 9.77
CA LEU A 62 -10.77 -10.58 10.82
C LEU A 62 -9.40 -10.16 10.28
N THR A 63 -9.04 -10.54 9.05
CA THR A 63 -7.74 -10.17 8.48
C THR A 63 -7.69 -8.77 7.89
N LEU A 64 -8.82 -8.17 7.49
CA LEU A 64 -8.87 -6.84 6.87
C LEU A 64 -8.17 -5.74 7.68
N PRO A 65 -8.43 -5.55 8.99
CA PRO A 65 -7.70 -4.54 9.77
C PRO A 65 -6.19 -4.83 9.84
N ILE A 66 -5.78 -6.10 9.84
CA ILE A 66 -4.36 -6.48 9.80
C ILE A 66 -3.77 -6.12 8.43
N VAL A 67 -4.48 -6.42 7.34
CA VAL A 67 -4.05 -6.06 5.98
C VAL A 67 -3.88 -4.55 5.86
N LEU A 68 -4.86 -3.77 6.31
CA LEU A 68 -4.80 -2.30 6.26
C LEU A 68 -3.69 -1.73 7.16
N TYR A 69 -3.39 -2.37 8.28
CA TYR A 69 -2.35 -1.91 9.19
C TYR A 69 -0.93 -2.07 8.63
N TYR A 70 -0.66 -3.14 7.86
CA TYR A 70 0.67 -3.44 7.33
C TYR A 70 0.85 -3.08 5.84
N PHE A 71 -0.22 -3.14 5.05
CA PHE A 71 -0.18 -2.99 3.59
C PHE A 71 -1.01 -1.82 3.08
N PHE A 72 -1.85 -1.20 3.91
CA PHE A 72 -2.59 0.06 3.63
C PHE A 72 -3.59 0.02 2.46
N GLN A 73 -3.66 -1.09 1.74
CA GLN A 73 -4.45 -1.26 0.53
C GLN A 73 -5.41 -2.45 0.64
N ILE A 74 -6.55 -2.34 -0.02
CA ILE A 74 -7.56 -3.40 -0.11
C ILE A 74 -7.54 -4.00 -1.52
N PRO A 75 -7.23 -5.30 -1.66
CA PRO A 75 -7.40 -6.00 -2.93
C PRO A 75 -8.88 -6.31 -3.18
N VAL A 76 -9.53 -5.51 -4.02
CA VAL A 76 -10.99 -5.53 -4.25
C VAL A 76 -11.47 -6.88 -4.77
N TYR A 77 -10.68 -7.50 -5.65
CA TYR A 77 -11.03 -8.78 -6.28
C TYR A 77 -10.58 -10.00 -5.48
N SER A 78 -10.05 -9.82 -4.27
CA SER A 78 -9.49 -10.91 -3.45
C SER A 78 -10.47 -12.03 -3.16
N VAL A 79 -11.75 -11.75 -2.92
CA VAL A 79 -12.78 -12.78 -2.68
C VAL A 79 -12.90 -13.70 -3.89
N PHE A 80 -12.93 -13.15 -5.11
CA PHE A 80 -13.05 -13.91 -6.35
C PHE A 80 -11.78 -14.67 -6.68
N ILE A 81 -10.61 -14.03 -6.53
CA ILE A 81 -9.31 -14.70 -6.72
C ILE A 81 -9.19 -15.88 -5.76
N ASN A 82 -9.59 -15.71 -4.49
CA ASN A 82 -9.55 -16.77 -3.49
C ASN A 82 -10.48 -17.95 -3.80
N LEU A 83 -11.59 -17.75 -4.52
CA LEU A 83 -12.44 -18.87 -4.96
C LEU A 83 -11.72 -19.81 -5.94
N ILE A 84 -10.78 -19.26 -6.72
CA ILE A 84 -9.98 -20.01 -7.69
C ILE A 84 -8.74 -20.61 -7.00
N VAL A 85 -8.10 -19.83 -6.13
CA VAL A 85 -6.85 -20.20 -5.47
C VAL A 85 -7.07 -21.25 -4.36
N ILE A 86 -8.02 -21.04 -3.44
CA ILE A 86 -8.19 -21.90 -2.25
C ILE A 86 -8.30 -23.40 -2.58
N PRO A 87 -9.08 -23.85 -3.57
CA PRO A 87 -9.23 -25.28 -3.88
C PRO A 87 -7.91 -26.01 -4.19
N LEU A 88 -6.92 -25.31 -4.74
CA LEU A 88 -5.63 -25.88 -5.12
C LEU A 88 -4.57 -25.77 -4.00
N THR A 89 -4.84 -25.03 -2.92
CA THR A 89 -3.85 -24.78 -1.85
C THR A 89 -3.44 -26.06 -1.12
N SER A 90 -4.38 -26.97 -0.85
CA SER A 90 -4.09 -28.26 -0.21
C SER A 90 -3.22 -29.15 -1.09
N LEU A 91 -3.49 -29.18 -2.41
CA LEU A 91 -2.68 -29.91 -3.37
C LEU A 91 -1.28 -29.31 -3.51
N LEU A 92 -1.17 -27.99 -3.54
CA LEU A 92 0.10 -27.28 -3.52
C LEU A 92 0.93 -27.64 -2.29
N MET A 93 0.33 -27.57 -1.09
CA MET A 93 1.03 -27.93 0.15
C MET A 93 1.46 -29.40 0.17
N LEU A 94 0.60 -30.32 -0.28
CA LEU A 94 0.91 -31.74 -0.33
C LEU A 94 2.08 -32.02 -1.28
N THR A 95 2.02 -31.50 -2.51
CA THR A 95 3.07 -31.70 -3.52
C THR A 95 4.39 -31.07 -3.09
N ALA A 96 4.37 -29.87 -2.50
CA ALA A 96 5.57 -29.22 -1.96
C ALA A 96 6.19 -30.00 -0.80
N LEU A 97 5.38 -30.48 0.15
CA LEU A 97 5.86 -31.27 1.28
C LEU A 97 6.45 -32.61 0.84
N LEU A 98 5.75 -33.31 -0.06
CA LEU A 98 6.23 -34.57 -0.63
C LEU A 98 7.53 -34.37 -1.41
N ALA A 99 7.64 -33.29 -2.19
CA ALA A 99 8.88 -32.94 -2.88
C ALA A 99 10.04 -32.75 -1.92
N GLY A 100 9.82 -32.07 -0.78
CA GLY A 100 10.83 -31.89 0.26
C GLY A 100 11.28 -33.21 0.89
N ILE A 101 10.32 -34.07 1.30
CA ILE A 101 10.63 -35.36 1.93
C ILE A 101 11.35 -36.30 0.96
N VAL A 102 10.85 -36.42 -0.28
CA VAL A 102 11.46 -37.28 -1.31
C VAL A 102 12.81 -36.72 -1.74
N GLY A 103 12.97 -35.39 -1.79
CA GLY A 103 14.22 -34.72 -2.13
C GLY A 103 15.37 -35.04 -1.17
N ILE A 104 15.10 -35.37 0.10
CA ILE A 104 16.11 -35.85 1.05
C ILE A 104 16.72 -37.19 0.58
N VAL A 105 15.91 -38.05 -0.03
CA VAL A 105 16.33 -39.39 -0.49
C VAL A 105 16.87 -39.35 -1.92
N SER A 106 16.19 -38.64 -2.81
CA SER A 106 16.56 -38.50 -4.22
C SER A 106 16.18 -37.12 -4.74
N LEU A 107 17.20 -36.30 -5.02
CA LEU A 107 17.02 -34.95 -5.53
C LEU A 107 16.22 -34.94 -6.84
N SER A 108 16.50 -35.84 -7.78
CA SER A 108 15.83 -35.90 -9.09
C SER A 108 14.33 -36.18 -8.96
N LEU A 109 13.94 -37.10 -8.07
CA LEU A 109 12.53 -37.40 -7.81
C LEU A 109 11.85 -36.24 -7.06
N GLY A 110 12.55 -35.61 -6.12
CA GLY A 110 12.07 -34.41 -5.44
C GLY A 110 11.76 -33.27 -6.43
N VAL A 111 12.68 -32.99 -7.37
CA VAL A 111 12.50 -31.99 -8.43
C VAL A 111 11.31 -32.35 -9.34
N PHE A 112 11.16 -33.62 -9.71
CA PHE A 112 10.01 -34.07 -10.50
C PHE A 112 8.67 -33.79 -9.80
N ILE A 113 8.56 -34.14 -8.51
CA ILE A 113 7.35 -33.87 -7.71
C ILE A 113 7.13 -32.37 -7.52
N ALA A 114 8.21 -31.60 -7.30
CA ALA A 114 8.15 -30.14 -7.20
C ALA A 114 7.59 -29.50 -8.47
N GLY A 115 7.73 -30.15 -9.64
CA GLY A 115 7.09 -29.72 -10.88
C GLY A 115 5.58 -29.54 -10.75
N GLY A 116 4.89 -30.42 -10.00
CA GLY A 116 3.46 -30.29 -9.73
C GLY A 116 3.11 -29.01 -8.96
N ALA A 117 3.86 -28.73 -7.89
CA ALA A 117 3.72 -27.49 -7.12
C ALA A 117 4.02 -26.25 -8.00
N ASN A 118 5.06 -26.33 -8.84
CA ASN A 118 5.45 -25.26 -9.75
C ASN A 118 4.34 -24.92 -10.76
N TYR A 119 3.67 -25.91 -11.37
CA TYR A 119 2.54 -25.64 -12.27
C TYR A 119 1.37 -24.95 -11.57
N ILE A 120 1.08 -25.34 -10.33
CA ILE A 120 0.03 -24.67 -9.52
C ILE A 120 0.43 -23.22 -9.22
N LEU A 121 1.69 -22.96 -8.88
CA LEU A 121 2.19 -21.60 -8.65
C LEU A 121 2.16 -20.74 -9.91
N ILE A 122 2.56 -21.28 -11.06
CA ILE A 122 2.44 -20.58 -12.36
C ILE A 122 0.97 -20.23 -12.65
N PHE A 123 0.05 -21.15 -12.36
CA PHE A 123 -1.38 -20.88 -12.50
C PHE A 123 -1.85 -19.77 -11.55
N TYR A 124 -1.43 -19.79 -10.28
CA TYR A 124 -1.74 -18.70 -9.33
C TYR A 124 -1.18 -17.36 -9.81
N GLU A 125 0.07 -17.35 -10.29
CA GLU A 125 0.69 -16.15 -10.82
C GLU A 125 -0.11 -15.59 -12.01
N MET A 126 -0.55 -16.45 -12.93
CA MET A 126 -1.41 -16.04 -14.04
C MET A 126 -2.71 -15.39 -13.56
N VAL A 127 -3.41 -16.03 -12.61
CA VAL A 127 -4.67 -15.52 -12.04
C VAL A 127 -4.44 -14.17 -11.35
N CYS A 128 -3.38 -14.05 -10.55
CA CYS A 128 -3.02 -12.81 -9.88
C CYS A 128 -2.68 -11.71 -10.88
N ARG A 129 -1.83 -11.96 -11.88
CA ARG A 129 -1.47 -10.99 -12.92
C ARG A 129 -2.69 -10.49 -13.70
N LEU A 130 -3.67 -11.36 -13.95
CA LEU A 130 -4.94 -10.96 -14.57
C LEU A 130 -5.74 -10.06 -13.63
N GLY A 131 -5.84 -10.42 -12.35
CA GLY A 131 -6.47 -9.60 -11.32
C GLY A 131 -5.82 -8.22 -11.16
N SER A 132 -4.49 -8.13 -11.27
CA SER A 132 -3.73 -6.88 -11.16
C SER A 132 -4.03 -5.88 -12.28
N LYS A 133 -4.51 -6.36 -13.44
CA LYS A 133 -4.81 -5.52 -14.59
C LYS A 133 -6.24 -4.98 -14.56
N LEU A 134 -7.07 -5.44 -13.63
CA LEU A 134 -8.45 -4.96 -13.51
C LEU A 134 -8.46 -3.54 -12.92
N PRO A 135 -9.35 -2.65 -13.41
CA PRO A 135 -9.42 -1.28 -12.91
C PRO A 135 -9.85 -1.29 -11.44
N GLY A 136 -9.14 -0.54 -10.59
CA GLY A 136 -9.43 -0.49 -9.15
C GLY A 136 -9.18 -1.83 -8.44
N ASN A 137 -8.23 -2.63 -8.93
CA ASN A 137 -7.79 -3.86 -8.28
C ASN A 137 -7.29 -3.65 -6.84
N LEU A 138 -6.68 -2.50 -6.59
CA LEU A 138 -6.22 -2.04 -5.29
C LEU A 138 -6.86 -0.70 -4.97
N ILE A 139 -7.41 -0.57 -3.77
CA ILE A 139 -7.86 0.70 -3.21
C ILE A 139 -6.94 1.06 -2.05
N THR A 140 -6.28 2.19 -2.15
CA THR A 140 -5.43 2.72 -1.07
C THR A 140 -6.30 3.48 -0.09
N VAL A 141 -6.44 2.93 1.11
CA VAL A 141 -7.24 3.51 2.20
C VAL A 141 -6.34 4.21 3.20
N GLY A 142 -5.12 3.71 3.38
CA GLY A 142 -4.23 4.14 4.45
C GLY A 142 -4.32 3.24 5.67
N ARG A 143 -3.54 3.60 6.68
CA ARG A 143 -3.49 2.91 7.95
C ARG A 143 -4.63 3.40 8.85
N PRO A 144 -5.57 2.52 9.25
CA PRO A 144 -6.62 2.91 10.18
C PRO A 144 -6.03 3.20 11.56
N ASP A 145 -6.60 4.17 12.25
CA ASP A 145 -6.29 4.41 13.66
C ASP A 145 -6.60 3.17 14.48
N THR A 146 -5.82 2.96 15.53
CA THR A 146 -6.05 1.90 16.51
C THR A 146 -7.45 1.94 17.12
N VAL A 147 -7.99 3.14 17.37
CA VAL A 147 -9.36 3.34 17.88
C VAL A 147 -10.41 2.83 16.88
N ILE A 148 -10.25 3.14 15.59
CA ILE A 148 -11.15 2.70 14.53
C ILE A 148 -11.12 1.17 14.41
N ILE A 149 -9.95 0.55 14.52
CA ILE A 149 -9.81 -0.92 14.53
C ILE A 149 -10.58 -1.54 15.71
N TRP A 150 -10.51 -0.96 16.90
CA TRP A 150 -11.26 -1.47 18.06
C TRP A 150 -12.77 -1.30 17.90
N ILE A 151 -13.23 -0.17 17.36
CA ILE A 151 -14.65 0.06 17.04
C ILE A 151 -15.13 -0.97 16.02
N TYR A 152 -14.34 -1.22 14.97
CA TYR A 152 -14.63 -2.24 13.97
C TYR A 152 -14.81 -3.63 14.60
N ILE A 153 -13.86 -4.06 15.44
CA ILE A 153 -13.93 -5.35 16.14
C ILE A 153 -15.17 -5.41 17.05
N ALA A 154 -15.48 -4.33 17.77
CA ALA A 154 -16.67 -4.27 18.63
C ALA A 154 -17.97 -4.44 17.83
N ILE A 155 -18.10 -3.78 16.67
CA ILE A 155 -19.27 -3.92 15.79
C ILE A 155 -19.38 -5.36 15.26
N LEU A 156 -18.28 -5.98 14.85
CA LEU A 156 -18.28 -7.38 14.42
C LEU A 156 -18.70 -8.33 15.55
N SER A 157 -18.22 -8.10 16.78
CA SER A 157 -18.63 -8.91 17.94
C SER A 157 -20.13 -8.76 18.23
N VAL A 158 -20.67 -7.54 18.17
CA VAL A 158 -22.12 -7.30 18.30
C VAL A 158 -22.90 -8.01 17.19
N PHE A 159 -22.41 -7.98 15.95
CA PHE A 159 -22.98 -8.70 14.83
C PHE A 159 -23.01 -10.22 15.09
N ILE A 160 -21.88 -10.82 15.48
CA ILE A 160 -21.77 -12.27 15.75
C ILE A 160 -22.76 -12.71 16.82
N ILE A 161 -22.80 -11.99 17.96
CA ILE A 161 -23.71 -12.31 19.08
C ILE A 161 -25.17 -12.17 18.63
N SER A 162 -25.50 -11.07 17.96
CA SER A 162 -26.87 -10.77 17.54
C SER A 162 -27.37 -11.72 16.43
N ALA A 163 -26.50 -12.09 15.50
CA ALA A 163 -26.83 -13.00 14.40
C ALA A 163 -27.21 -14.38 14.95
N ARG A 164 -26.43 -14.88 15.91
CA ARG A 164 -26.68 -16.17 16.58
C ARG A 164 -27.93 -16.13 17.47
N LYS A 165 -28.22 -15.01 18.12
CA LYS A 165 -29.35 -14.87 19.06
C LYS A 165 -30.69 -14.59 18.36
N TYR A 166 -30.72 -13.70 17.38
CA TYR A 166 -31.96 -13.16 16.82
C TYR A 166 -32.26 -13.63 15.39
N ASN A 167 -31.24 -14.11 14.68
CA ASN A 167 -31.35 -14.60 13.31
C ASN A 167 -32.12 -13.66 12.32
N LYS A 168 -31.85 -12.34 12.39
CA LYS A 168 -32.51 -11.35 11.51
C LYS A 168 -31.55 -10.84 10.44
N LYS A 169 -31.89 -11.02 9.15
CA LYS A 169 -31.08 -10.57 8.01
C LYS A 169 -30.69 -9.09 8.04
N ARG A 170 -31.51 -8.23 8.65
CA ARG A 170 -31.19 -6.80 8.85
C ARG A 170 -29.86 -6.55 9.58
N LEU A 171 -29.35 -7.54 10.34
CA LEU A 171 -28.08 -7.45 11.04
C LEU A 171 -26.87 -7.35 10.09
N LEU A 172 -27.02 -7.74 8.82
CA LEU A 172 -25.97 -7.55 7.80
C LEU A 172 -25.57 -6.08 7.64
N ILE A 173 -26.44 -5.13 8.01
CA ILE A 173 -26.10 -3.70 8.02
C ILE A 173 -24.91 -3.39 8.93
N LEU A 174 -24.71 -4.16 10.02
CA LEU A 174 -23.58 -3.97 10.92
C LEU A 174 -22.24 -4.28 10.22
N ILE A 175 -22.22 -5.25 9.31
CA ILE A 175 -21.03 -5.54 8.49
C ILE A 175 -20.75 -4.36 7.57
N VAL A 176 -21.78 -3.82 6.91
CA VAL A 176 -21.62 -2.66 6.01
C VAL A 176 -21.10 -1.46 6.78
N VAL A 177 -21.65 -1.17 7.97
CA VAL A 177 -21.19 -0.08 8.84
C VAL A 177 -19.75 -0.31 9.30
N ALA A 178 -19.41 -1.54 9.70
CA ALA A 178 -18.05 -1.89 10.10
C ALA A 178 -17.04 -1.64 8.96
N LEU A 179 -17.35 -2.12 7.75
CA LEU A 179 -16.51 -1.89 6.57
C LEU A 179 -16.43 -0.40 6.22
N ALA A 180 -17.54 0.33 6.28
CA ALA A 180 -17.56 1.76 6.00
C ALA A 180 -16.64 2.54 6.96
N ILE A 181 -16.67 2.23 8.26
CA ILE A 181 -15.83 2.90 9.27
C ILE A 181 -14.32 2.65 9.01
N LEU A 182 -13.95 1.51 8.44
CA LEU A 182 -12.54 1.23 8.07
C LEU A 182 -12.11 1.91 6.78
N ILE A 183 -13.01 2.07 5.81
CA ILE A 183 -12.68 2.46 4.43
C ILE A 183 -12.89 3.94 4.18
N ILE A 184 -13.81 4.59 4.92
CA ILE A 184 -14.09 6.01 4.75
C ILE A 184 -12.82 6.81 5.07
N PRO A 185 -12.28 7.58 4.11
CA PRO A 185 -11.13 8.43 4.36
C PRO A 185 -11.45 9.43 5.47
N LYS A 186 -10.47 9.69 6.33
CA LYS A 186 -10.59 10.79 7.28
C LYS A 186 -10.65 12.12 6.55
N SER A 187 -11.42 13.06 7.11
CA SER A 187 -11.29 14.46 6.69
C SER A 187 -9.86 14.92 7.00
N LYS A 188 -9.29 15.65 6.05
CA LYS A 188 -7.99 16.30 6.20
C LYS A 188 -8.27 17.71 6.69
N ASP A 189 -7.76 18.03 7.88
CA ASP A 189 -7.96 19.33 8.51
C ASP A 189 -6.71 20.19 8.30
N GLY A 190 -6.75 21.03 7.26
CA GLY A 190 -5.70 22.00 6.95
C GLY A 190 -4.48 21.45 6.20
N LEU A 191 -3.40 22.24 6.18
CA LEU A 191 -2.12 21.86 5.59
C LEU A 191 -1.33 20.96 6.55
N THR A 192 -0.98 19.76 6.08
CA THR A 192 -0.01 18.88 6.75
C THR A 192 1.32 18.92 6.02
N VAL A 193 2.42 19.15 6.74
CA VAL A 193 3.79 19.06 6.24
C VAL A 193 4.52 17.99 7.04
N THR A 194 5.15 17.04 6.37
CA THR A 194 5.95 15.97 6.99
C THR A 194 7.32 15.87 6.33
N MET A 195 8.36 16.10 7.12
CA MET A 195 9.74 15.84 6.74
C MET A 195 10.05 14.37 7.02
N LEU A 196 10.33 13.61 5.96
CA LEU A 196 10.61 12.18 6.06
C LEU A 196 12.09 11.96 6.40
N ASP A 197 12.36 11.07 7.35
CA ASP A 197 13.71 10.58 7.60
C ASP A 197 14.11 9.67 6.43
N VAL A 198 14.92 10.21 5.52
CA VAL A 198 15.45 9.51 4.33
C VAL A 198 16.95 9.26 4.40
N GLY A 199 17.61 9.58 5.52
CA GLY A 199 19.07 9.59 5.60
C GLY A 199 19.62 10.93 5.15
N GLN A 200 20.57 10.92 4.20
CA GLN A 200 21.10 12.14 3.59
C GLN A 200 20.13 12.75 2.56
N GLY A 201 20.05 14.09 2.53
CA GLY A 201 19.17 14.83 1.61
C GLY A 201 17.75 15.01 2.17
N ASP A 202 16.86 15.53 1.34
CA ASP A 202 15.52 15.94 1.76
C ASP A 202 14.40 15.12 1.11
N ALA A 203 13.31 14.93 1.85
CA ALA A 203 12.05 14.42 1.34
C ALA A 203 10.91 15.00 2.18
N ILE A 204 10.19 15.96 1.63
CA ILE A 204 9.12 16.68 2.33
C ILE A 204 7.79 16.35 1.65
N PHE A 205 6.95 15.60 2.35
CA PHE A 205 5.58 15.35 1.92
C PHE A 205 4.64 16.43 2.45
N MET A 206 3.76 16.94 1.59
CA MET A 206 2.72 17.88 1.99
C MET A 206 1.37 17.49 1.43
N GLU A 207 0.34 17.82 2.19
CA GLU A 207 -1.03 17.47 1.89
C GLU A 207 -1.95 18.59 2.36
N THR A 208 -2.81 19.07 1.45
CA THR A 208 -3.70 20.20 1.71
C THR A 208 -5.09 19.74 2.17
N ASP A 209 -5.90 20.68 2.64
CA ASP A 209 -7.29 20.45 3.02
C ASP A 209 -8.19 20.07 1.82
N SER A 210 -7.83 20.49 0.60
CA SER A 210 -8.48 20.06 -0.64
C SER A 210 -8.06 18.63 -1.06
N GLY A 211 -7.03 18.07 -0.44
CA GLY A 211 -6.50 16.75 -0.70
C GLY A 211 -5.36 16.69 -1.72
N THR A 212 -4.87 17.83 -2.21
CA THR A 212 -3.71 17.88 -3.12
C THR A 212 -2.45 17.44 -2.41
N THR A 213 -1.65 16.62 -3.08
CA THR A 213 -0.43 16.03 -2.51
C THR A 213 0.84 16.50 -3.23
N TYR A 214 1.85 16.83 -2.43
CA TYR A 214 3.16 17.29 -2.89
C TYR A 214 4.24 16.41 -2.27
N LEU A 215 5.27 16.10 -3.04
CA LEU A 215 6.52 15.55 -2.54
C LEU A 215 7.65 16.43 -3.07
N VAL A 216 8.36 17.11 -2.17
CA VAL A 216 9.56 17.90 -2.50
C VAL A 216 10.78 17.02 -2.21
N ASP A 217 11.55 16.76 -3.26
CA ASP A 217 12.66 15.82 -3.29
C ASP A 217 12.27 14.38 -2.86
N GLY A 218 13.23 13.48 -2.85
CA GLY A 218 13.03 12.08 -2.49
C GLY A 218 14.35 11.43 -2.12
N GLY A 219 15.14 12.11 -1.29
CA GLY A 219 16.57 11.86 -1.16
C GLY A 219 17.02 10.44 -0.79
N SER A 220 18.29 10.12 -1.11
CA SER A 220 19.31 9.48 -0.24
C SER A 220 20.57 9.06 -1.03
N LEU A 221 21.77 9.23 -0.44
CA LEU A 221 23.06 8.71 -0.92
C LEU A 221 23.52 7.46 -0.14
N ASP A 222 22.97 7.25 1.04
CA ASP A 222 23.46 6.34 2.08
C ASP A 222 22.45 5.23 2.46
N VAL A 223 21.18 5.38 2.07
CA VAL A 223 20.10 4.43 2.36
C VAL A 223 19.63 3.73 1.09
N ASN A 224 19.88 2.42 0.99
CA ASN A 224 19.42 1.65 -0.16
C ASN A 224 17.88 1.58 -0.23
N GLN A 225 17.31 1.82 -1.42
CA GLN A 225 15.88 1.63 -1.70
C GLN A 225 14.96 2.48 -0.80
N VAL A 226 15.37 3.72 -0.54
CA VAL A 226 14.68 4.66 0.36
C VAL A 226 13.26 4.99 -0.12
N GLY A 227 13.06 5.13 -1.44
CA GLY A 227 11.75 5.35 -2.05
C GLY A 227 10.85 4.15 -1.83
N ARG A 228 11.38 2.93 -1.96
CA ARG A 228 10.63 1.68 -1.76
C ARG A 228 10.30 1.39 -0.29
N TYR A 229 11.24 1.61 0.62
CA TYR A 229 11.13 1.14 2.00
C TYR A 229 10.75 2.22 3.02
N ARG A 230 10.89 3.52 2.67
CA ARG A 230 10.52 4.62 3.56
C ARG A 230 9.41 5.49 2.96
N ILE A 231 9.61 6.02 1.75
CA ILE A 231 8.67 6.98 1.16
C ILE A 231 7.35 6.29 0.75
N THR A 232 7.41 5.21 -0.03
CA THR A 232 6.21 4.48 -0.49
C THR A 232 5.34 3.99 0.68
N PRO A 233 5.87 3.30 1.71
CA PRO A 233 5.05 2.85 2.83
C PRO A 233 4.44 4.02 3.61
N TYR A 234 5.16 5.15 3.73
CA TYR A 234 4.62 6.35 4.36
C TYR A 234 3.44 6.90 3.55
N LEU A 235 3.61 7.14 2.24
CA LEU A 235 2.55 7.66 1.36
C LEU A 235 1.32 6.75 1.40
N LEU A 236 1.51 5.45 1.23
CA LEU A 236 0.43 4.48 1.29
C LEU A 236 -0.26 4.48 2.65
N SER A 237 0.49 4.61 3.76
CA SER A 237 -0.10 4.68 5.11
C SER A 237 -0.97 5.92 5.33
N ARG A 238 -0.73 6.99 4.58
CA ARG A 238 -1.56 8.21 4.56
C ARG A 238 -2.78 8.11 3.64
N GLY A 239 -2.97 6.97 2.97
CA GLY A 239 -4.02 6.82 1.98
C GLY A 239 -3.66 7.43 0.63
N THR A 240 -2.38 7.67 0.37
CA THR A 240 -1.88 8.37 -0.81
C THR A 240 -1.12 7.40 -1.71
N ASP A 241 -1.74 7.01 -2.81
CA ASP A 241 -1.09 6.29 -3.92
C ASP A 241 -0.87 7.18 -5.15
N THR A 242 -1.26 8.46 -5.05
CA THR A 242 -1.14 9.42 -6.13
C THR A 242 -0.54 10.73 -5.60
N LEU A 243 0.54 11.17 -6.23
CA LEU A 243 1.15 12.49 -6.02
C LEU A 243 0.67 13.45 -7.11
N ASP A 244 0.06 14.56 -6.73
CA ASP A 244 -0.28 15.61 -7.69
C ASP A 244 0.98 16.29 -8.21
N TYR A 245 1.94 16.56 -7.33
CA TYR A 245 3.21 17.19 -7.68
C TYR A 245 4.38 16.47 -7.00
N ALA A 246 5.32 15.99 -7.81
CA ALA A 246 6.67 15.69 -7.36
C ALA A 246 7.59 16.83 -7.79
N ILE A 247 8.23 17.52 -6.85
CA ILE A 247 9.03 18.71 -7.10
C ILE A 247 10.48 18.38 -6.79
N VAL A 248 11.37 18.65 -7.73
CA VAL A 248 12.81 18.47 -7.57
C VAL A 248 13.45 19.82 -7.33
N THR A 249 14.19 19.98 -6.24
CA THR A 249 14.96 21.21 -5.96
C THR A 249 16.15 21.31 -6.89
N HIS A 250 16.95 20.27 -6.99
CA HIS A 250 18.08 20.12 -7.92
C HIS A 250 18.36 18.63 -8.18
N THR A 251 19.16 18.32 -9.21
CA THR A 251 19.36 16.93 -9.68
C THR A 251 20.62 16.27 -9.16
N ASP A 252 20.94 16.47 -7.88
CA ASP A 252 21.93 15.65 -7.19
C ASP A 252 21.31 14.34 -6.70
N THR A 253 22.13 13.29 -6.66
CA THR A 253 21.68 11.92 -6.37
C THR A 253 21.03 11.79 -4.99
N ASP A 254 21.54 12.51 -3.99
CA ASP A 254 20.97 12.55 -2.65
C ASP A 254 19.65 13.28 -2.55
N HIS A 255 19.16 13.93 -3.61
CA HIS A 255 17.83 14.55 -3.63
C HIS A 255 16.83 13.77 -4.48
N VAL A 256 17.26 13.01 -5.49
CA VAL A 256 16.33 12.40 -6.46
C VAL A 256 16.22 10.88 -6.43
N SER A 257 17.08 10.16 -5.69
CA SER A 257 17.17 8.70 -5.76
C SER A 257 15.85 7.99 -5.43
N GLY A 258 15.24 8.30 -4.29
CA GLY A 258 13.94 7.74 -3.91
C GLY A 258 12.81 8.19 -4.83
N LEU A 259 12.88 9.39 -5.40
CA LEU A 259 11.90 9.85 -6.39
C LEU A 259 11.98 9.03 -7.69
N MET A 260 13.18 8.70 -8.16
CA MET A 260 13.34 7.79 -9.30
C MET A 260 12.77 6.40 -8.99
N GLU A 261 13.02 5.86 -7.80
CA GLU A 261 12.43 4.59 -7.36
C GLU A 261 10.89 4.63 -7.34
N LEU A 262 10.30 5.75 -6.92
CA LEU A 262 8.85 5.97 -6.95
C LEU A 262 8.30 5.98 -8.38
N ILE A 263 8.95 6.69 -9.31
CA ILE A 263 8.56 6.76 -10.73
C ILE A 263 8.70 5.39 -11.40
N GLU A 264 9.77 4.66 -11.12
CA GLU A 264 10.01 3.32 -11.67
C GLU A 264 9.02 2.29 -11.12
N GLY A 265 8.64 2.44 -9.85
CA GLY A 265 7.64 1.64 -9.18
C GLY A 265 6.25 1.69 -9.84
N GLU A 266 5.37 0.84 -9.33
CA GLU A 266 3.97 0.72 -9.78
C GLU A 266 2.96 1.06 -8.66
N GLN A 267 3.46 1.36 -7.45
CA GLN A 267 2.61 1.60 -6.28
C GLN A 267 2.16 3.05 -6.13
N ILE A 268 2.95 4.01 -6.63
CA ILE A 268 2.67 5.44 -6.54
C ILE A 268 2.59 6.02 -7.95
N TYR A 269 1.49 6.69 -8.26
CA TYR A 269 1.30 7.42 -9.51
C TYR A 269 1.66 8.90 -9.31
N ILE A 270 2.42 9.49 -10.23
CA ILE A 270 2.80 10.91 -10.17
C ILE A 270 2.15 11.62 -11.35
N LYS A 271 1.34 12.66 -11.09
CA LYS A 271 0.67 13.42 -12.15
C LYS A 271 1.61 14.43 -12.80
N ASN A 272 2.30 15.23 -11.99
CA ASN A 272 3.19 16.28 -12.46
C ASN A 272 4.58 16.11 -11.83
N LEU A 273 5.62 16.04 -12.68
CA LEU A 273 7.01 16.15 -12.25
C LEU A 273 7.48 17.58 -12.55
N VAL A 274 7.86 18.31 -11.51
CA VAL A 274 8.26 19.71 -11.55
C VAL A 274 9.78 19.79 -11.43
N LEU A 275 10.43 20.35 -12.45
CA LEU A 275 11.88 20.49 -12.53
C LEU A 275 12.27 21.97 -12.65
N PRO A 276 13.42 22.41 -12.11
CA PRO A 276 13.95 23.74 -12.38
C PRO A 276 14.24 23.92 -13.86
N ASN A 277 13.87 25.08 -14.42
CA ASN A 277 14.24 25.44 -15.78
C ASN A 277 15.69 25.94 -15.83
N THR A 278 16.63 25.01 -15.96
CA THR A 278 18.08 25.28 -15.97
C THR A 278 18.71 24.93 -17.31
N THR A 279 19.77 25.66 -17.68
CA THR A 279 20.63 25.32 -18.82
C THR A 279 21.64 24.22 -18.49
N ALA A 280 21.95 24.00 -17.20
CA ALA A 280 22.91 23.00 -16.74
C ALA A 280 22.23 21.64 -16.48
N LYS A 281 21.69 21.02 -17.52
CA LYS A 281 21.07 19.69 -17.42
C LYS A 281 22.15 18.61 -17.36
N ASN A 282 22.26 17.94 -16.22
CA ASN A 282 23.14 16.78 -16.04
C ASN A 282 22.47 15.48 -16.54
N GLU A 283 23.18 14.34 -16.43
CA GLU A 283 22.66 13.04 -16.83
C GLU A 283 21.37 12.67 -16.08
N ILE A 284 21.33 12.91 -14.78
CA ILE A 284 20.19 12.61 -13.89
C ILE A 284 18.95 13.42 -14.32
N TYR A 285 19.13 14.69 -14.68
CA TYR A 285 18.05 15.53 -15.19
C TYR A 285 17.41 14.90 -16.44
N HIS A 286 18.23 14.44 -17.39
CA HIS A 286 17.74 13.78 -18.59
C HIS A 286 17.12 12.41 -18.32
N GLN A 287 17.63 11.67 -17.34
CA GLN A 287 17.02 10.42 -16.87
C GLN A 287 15.62 10.68 -16.33
N LEU A 288 15.42 11.70 -15.49
CA LEU A 288 14.11 12.11 -14.98
C LEU A 288 13.14 12.51 -16.11
N GLU A 289 13.60 13.33 -17.07
CA GLU A 289 12.78 13.68 -18.25
C GLU A 289 12.36 12.43 -19.06
N THR A 290 13.27 11.48 -19.20
CA THR A 290 13.03 10.24 -19.95
C THR A 290 12.07 9.32 -19.21
N LEU A 291 12.26 9.14 -17.90
CA LEU A 291 11.38 8.36 -17.04
C LEU A 291 9.97 8.95 -17.01
N ALA A 292 9.85 10.26 -16.86
CA ALA A 292 8.58 10.96 -16.88
C ALA A 292 7.84 10.73 -18.21
N LYS A 293 8.52 10.88 -19.35
CA LYS A 293 7.93 10.58 -20.67
C LYS A 293 7.49 9.13 -20.80
N LYS A 294 8.32 8.18 -20.36
CA LYS A 294 8.03 6.74 -20.42
C LYS A 294 6.81 6.35 -19.57
N LYS A 295 6.60 7.03 -18.43
CA LYS A 295 5.50 6.81 -17.49
C LYS A 295 4.31 7.75 -17.72
N GLU A 296 4.33 8.53 -18.79
CA GLU A 296 3.29 9.51 -19.15
C GLU A 296 3.01 10.55 -18.05
N ILE A 297 4.05 10.92 -17.29
CA ILE A 297 4.00 11.95 -16.26
C ILE A 297 4.15 13.32 -16.93
N LYS A 298 3.31 14.28 -16.55
CA LYS A 298 3.39 15.65 -17.09
C LYS A 298 4.62 16.35 -16.54
N LEU A 299 5.55 16.72 -17.43
CA LEU A 299 6.71 17.54 -17.09
C LEU A 299 6.31 19.01 -17.00
N MET A 300 6.69 19.66 -15.90
CA MET A 300 6.57 21.09 -15.67
C MET A 300 7.94 21.68 -15.37
N TYR A 301 8.23 22.83 -15.97
CA TYR A 301 9.48 23.54 -15.74
C TYR A 301 9.17 24.87 -15.05
N ILE A 302 9.88 25.16 -13.96
CA ILE A 302 9.62 26.34 -13.12
C ILE A 302 10.79 27.32 -13.12
N VAL A 303 10.47 28.60 -12.94
CA VAL A 303 11.40 29.71 -12.71
C VAL A 303 10.92 30.58 -11.55
N ALA A 304 11.79 31.46 -11.05
CA ALA A 304 11.46 32.42 -10.02
C ALA A 304 10.26 33.29 -10.45
N GLY A 305 9.26 33.39 -9.56
CA GLY A 305 8.00 34.08 -9.78
C GLY A 305 6.82 33.15 -10.10
N ASP A 306 7.09 31.91 -10.53
CA ASP A 306 6.03 30.92 -10.75
C ASP A 306 5.34 30.55 -9.44
N LYS A 307 4.06 30.16 -9.55
CA LYS A 307 3.22 29.82 -8.40
C LYS A 307 2.36 28.60 -8.66
N ILE A 308 2.19 27.78 -7.63
CA ILE A 308 1.14 26.76 -7.54
C ILE A 308 0.19 27.20 -6.42
N ILE A 309 -1.10 27.32 -6.76
CA ILE A 309 -2.14 27.77 -5.83
C ILE A 309 -3.18 26.66 -5.71
N ASP A 310 -3.46 26.24 -4.48
CA ASP A 310 -4.47 25.25 -4.16
C ASP A 310 -5.26 25.70 -2.91
N GLY A 311 -6.47 26.18 -3.13
CA GLY A 311 -7.31 26.75 -2.07
C GLY A 311 -6.60 27.87 -1.33
N LYS A 312 -6.29 27.63 -0.04
CA LYS A 312 -5.59 28.57 0.85
C LYS A 312 -4.06 28.43 0.81
N VAL A 313 -3.54 27.37 0.19
CA VAL A 313 -2.11 27.13 0.07
C VAL A 313 -1.59 27.84 -1.17
N GLN A 314 -0.57 28.69 -0.98
CA GLN A 314 0.17 29.32 -2.06
C GLN A 314 1.64 28.89 -1.97
N MET A 315 2.10 28.16 -2.97
CA MET A 315 3.50 27.81 -3.17
C MET A 315 4.09 28.75 -4.24
N THR A 316 5.14 29.49 -3.88
CA THR A 316 5.82 30.45 -4.75
C THR A 316 7.27 30.03 -4.92
N PHE A 317 7.71 29.89 -6.17
CA PHE A 317 9.10 29.60 -6.50
C PHE A 317 9.89 30.90 -6.51
N LEU A 318 10.90 31.02 -5.65
CA LEU A 318 11.72 32.22 -5.50
C LEU A 318 13.03 32.15 -6.30
N HIS A 319 13.44 30.94 -6.69
CA HIS A 319 14.70 30.67 -7.37
C HIS A 319 14.57 29.33 -8.14
N PRO A 320 15.27 29.12 -9.27
CA PRO A 320 16.16 30.02 -10.02
C PRO A 320 15.41 30.97 -10.98
N PRO A 321 15.92 32.17 -11.29
CA PRO A 321 15.35 33.02 -12.33
C PRO A 321 15.52 32.42 -13.73
N ALA A 322 14.68 32.84 -14.67
CA ALA A 322 14.77 32.37 -16.05
C ALA A 322 16.15 32.68 -16.67
N GLY A 323 16.76 31.67 -17.28
CA GLY A 323 18.08 31.81 -17.93
C GLY A 323 19.29 31.85 -16.98
N TYR A 324 19.08 31.53 -15.69
CA TYR A 324 20.16 31.41 -14.71
C TYR A 324 21.24 30.44 -15.19
N GLN A 325 22.51 30.84 -15.04
CA GLN A 325 23.68 30.04 -15.41
C GLN A 325 24.37 29.57 -14.13
N PRO A 326 24.07 28.36 -13.64
CA PRO A 326 24.64 27.85 -12.40
C PRO A 326 26.11 27.41 -12.60
N ALA A 327 26.93 27.54 -11.55
CA ALA A 327 28.28 26.97 -11.53
C ALA A 327 28.29 25.54 -10.96
N SER A 328 27.29 25.19 -10.14
CA SER A 328 27.07 23.87 -9.56
C SER A 328 25.58 23.47 -9.58
N ASN A 329 25.26 22.20 -9.32
CA ASN A 329 23.86 21.78 -9.28
C ASN A 329 23.08 22.46 -8.14
N ASN A 330 23.73 22.65 -7.00
CA ASN A 330 23.17 23.37 -5.86
C ASN A 330 22.81 24.81 -6.20
N ASP A 331 23.54 25.44 -7.11
CA ASP A 331 23.33 26.85 -7.43
C ASP A 331 21.98 27.10 -8.09
N TYR A 332 21.36 26.11 -8.77
CA TYR A 332 20.04 26.26 -9.36
C TYR A 332 18.90 25.70 -8.49
N SER A 333 19.18 25.33 -7.24
CA SER A 333 18.18 24.75 -6.33
C SER A 333 16.89 25.56 -6.30
N ALA A 334 15.76 24.89 -6.46
CA ALA A 334 14.46 25.53 -6.33
C ALA A 334 14.25 25.97 -4.87
N VAL A 335 14.12 27.28 -4.65
CA VAL A 335 13.73 27.82 -3.35
C VAL A 335 12.23 28.04 -3.35
N ILE A 336 11.53 27.45 -2.40
CA ILE A 336 10.06 27.34 -2.42
C ILE A 336 9.50 27.99 -1.15
N SER A 337 8.79 29.11 -1.31
CA SER A 337 8.04 29.70 -0.20
C SER A 337 6.61 29.21 -0.21
N ILE A 338 6.14 28.71 0.93
CA ILE A 338 4.80 28.19 1.13
C ILE A 338 4.09 29.07 2.14
N ARG A 339 2.89 29.52 1.77
CA ARG A 339 1.99 30.26 2.66
C ARG A 339 0.67 29.51 2.81
N TYR A 340 0.23 29.35 4.05
CA TYR A 340 -1.10 28.85 4.41
C TYR A 340 -1.66 29.68 5.55
N GLU A 341 -2.61 30.56 5.26
CA GLU A 341 -3.14 31.52 6.23
C GLU A 341 -2.02 32.35 6.91
N GLU A 342 -1.83 32.22 8.22
CA GLU A 342 -0.77 32.89 8.99
C GLU A 342 0.54 32.09 9.06
N PHE A 343 0.56 30.87 8.53
CA PHE A 343 1.74 30.02 8.48
C PHE A 343 2.54 30.31 7.20
N ASP A 344 3.84 30.60 7.35
CA ASP A 344 4.79 30.71 6.26
C ASP A 344 5.94 29.71 6.48
N MET A 345 6.39 29.07 5.41
CA MET A 345 7.54 28.16 5.36
C MET A 345 8.41 28.52 4.14
N LEU A 346 9.72 28.34 4.29
CA LEU A 346 10.72 28.50 3.23
C LEU A 346 11.54 27.21 3.15
#